data_AF-R7TX95-F1
#
_entry.id   AF-R7TX95-F1
#
_cell.length_a   1.000
_cell.length_b   1.000
_cell.length_c   1.000
_cell.angle_alpha   90.00
_cell.angle_beta   90.00
_cell.angle_gamma   90.00
#
_symmetry.space_group_name_H-M   'P 1'
#
loop_
_entity.id
_entity.type
_entity.pdbx_description
1 polymer ?
#
loop_
_entity_poly.entity_id
_entity_poly.type
_entity_poly.pdbx_seq_one_letter_code
_entity_poly.pdbx_strand_id
1 'polypeptide(L)'
;MNTFIGHIDELLRLKYQCNVLIVHHTGVGSKDRARGNSALKAALDAEYAVVKAEDEIKITTKKMKDADEPDEINFQFGAVRLPFNDEDGEAQYSCVLQYLDKANAFKVKREENRDHIREQGRLQAEIRIGEKQKRVIQTLENLISEAKTTLVRSGRSPALAKIETKNLREACFREGFITSKNWSRTTDALIEREFLTIDAPFISISEKGHQVIIRVGCL
;
A
#
# COMPACT_ATOMS: atom_id res chain seq x y z
N MET A 1 -45.08 1.89 22.31
CA MET A 1 -43.70 1.91 22.85
C MET A 1 -43.66 2.01 24.36
N ASN A 2 -44.34 2.97 25.00
CA ASN A 2 -44.31 3.09 26.47
C ASN A 2 -44.70 1.79 27.19
N THR A 3 -45.72 1.08 26.71
CA THR A 3 -46.08 -0.26 27.23
C THR A 3 -44.96 -1.29 27.10
N PHE A 4 -44.20 -1.27 26.00
CA PHE A 4 -43.06 -2.17 25.79
C PHE A 4 -41.95 -1.88 26.81
N ILE A 5 -41.62 -0.60 27.01
CA ILE A 5 -40.64 -0.15 28.01
C ILE A 5 -41.10 -0.55 29.41
N GLY A 6 -42.36 -0.28 29.76
CA GLY A 6 -42.93 -0.65 31.06
C GLY A 6 -42.89 -2.16 31.33
N HIS A 7 -43.24 -2.98 30.33
CA HIS A 7 -43.14 -4.44 30.46
C HIS A 7 -41.69 -4.92 30.63
N ILE A 8 -40.72 -4.33 29.93
CA ILE A 8 -39.31 -4.66 30.14
C ILE A 8 -38.90 -4.32 31.58
N ASP A 9 -39.31 -3.16 32.08
CA ASP A 9 -38.94 -2.73 33.41
C ASP A 9 -39.58 -3.62 34.50
N GLU A 10 -40.90 -3.80 34.45
CA GLU A 10 -41.66 -4.51 35.48
C GLU A 10 -41.49 -6.03 35.39
N LEU A 11 -41.56 -6.61 34.19
CA LEU A 11 -41.61 -8.07 34.02
C LEU A 11 -40.22 -8.70 33.90
N LEU A 12 -39.19 -7.93 33.52
CA LEU A 12 -37.83 -8.42 33.36
C LEU A 12 -36.86 -7.78 34.36
N ARG A 13 -36.59 -6.46 34.23
CA ARG A 13 -35.51 -5.79 34.98
C ARG A 13 -35.74 -5.84 36.48
N LEU A 14 -36.91 -5.36 36.96
CA LEU A 14 -37.25 -5.32 38.38
C LEU A 14 -37.54 -6.71 38.94
N LYS A 15 -38.24 -7.56 38.18
CA LYS A 15 -38.60 -8.91 38.63
C LYS A 15 -37.39 -9.81 38.84
N TYR A 16 -36.44 -9.81 37.91
CA TYR A 16 -35.27 -10.70 37.95
C TYR A 16 -33.98 -10.00 38.37
N GLN A 17 -34.02 -8.70 38.64
CA GLN A 17 -32.85 -7.90 39.02
C GLN A 17 -31.69 -8.05 38.02
N CYS A 18 -32.02 -8.02 36.73
CA CYS A 18 -31.06 -8.28 35.65
C CYS A 18 -30.88 -7.08 34.73
N ASN A 19 -29.74 -7.06 34.00
CA ASN A 19 -29.55 -6.12 32.90
C ASN A 19 -30.32 -6.61 31.67
N VAL A 20 -30.99 -5.68 30.98
CA VAL A 20 -31.71 -5.98 29.73
C VAL A 20 -31.05 -5.23 28.58
N LEU A 21 -30.46 -5.97 27.65
CA LEU A 21 -29.91 -5.44 26.42
C LEU A 21 -30.94 -5.54 25.30
N ILE A 22 -31.25 -4.40 24.68
CA ILE A 22 -32.21 -4.32 23.58
C ILE A 22 -31.44 -4.07 22.28
N VAL A 23 -31.62 -4.94 21.29
CA VAL A 23 -31.06 -4.76 19.95
C VAL A 23 -32.10 -4.07 19.07
N HIS A 24 -31.73 -2.92 18.50
CA HIS A 24 -32.58 -2.14 17.60
C HIS A 24 -31.81 -1.80 16.31
N HIS A 25 -32.31 -2.23 15.16
CA HIS A 25 -31.73 -1.93 13.85
C HIS A 25 -31.96 -0.46 13.46
N THR A 26 -30.95 0.21 12.88
CA THR A 26 -31.07 1.58 12.37
C THR A 26 -32.02 1.66 11.18
N GLY A 27 -32.79 2.75 11.06
CA GLY A 27 -33.72 2.95 9.94
C GLY A 27 -33.00 3.25 8.62
N VAL A 28 -33.63 2.86 7.50
CA VAL A 28 -33.10 2.92 6.11
C VAL A 28 -32.57 4.31 5.67
N GLY A 29 -32.95 5.40 6.32
CA GLY A 29 -32.58 6.77 5.93
C GLY A 29 -31.59 7.51 6.84
N SER A 30 -31.23 6.98 8.02
CA SER A 30 -30.29 7.66 8.92
C SER A 30 -29.46 6.67 9.72
N LYS A 31 -28.15 6.59 9.42
CA LYS A 31 -27.17 5.78 10.16
C LYS A 31 -26.96 6.25 11.62
N ASP A 32 -27.47 7.44 11.95
CA ASP A 32 -27.15 8.13 13.20
C ASP A 32 -28.35 8.35 14.13
N ARG A 33 -29.55 7.87 13.75
CA ARG A 33 -30.76 7.97 14.59
C ARG A 33 -31.58 6.69 14.55
N ALA A 34 -31.94 6.20 15.73
CA ALA A 34 -32.99 5.20 15.90
C ALA A 34 -34.31 5.75 15.34
N ARG A 35 -35.00 4.95 14.52
CA ARG A 35 -36.24 5.38 13.86
C ARG A 35 -37.35 5.54 14.89
N GLY A 36 -37.93 6.74 14.98
CA GLY A 36 -39.27 6.96 15.53
C GLY A 36 -39.45 6.71 17.02
N ASN A 37 -38.43 6.90 17.87
CA ASN A 37 -38.59 6.53 19.27
C ASN A 37 -37.81 7.35 20.30
N SER A 38 -38.20 8.61 20.47
CA SER A 38 -37.73 9.46 21.58
C SER A 38 -38.02 8.85 22.96
N ALA A 39 -39.12 8.11 23.11
CA ALA A 39 -39.49 7.47 24.37
C ALA A 39 -38.51 6.38 24.80
N LEU A 40 -38.06 5.52 23.87
CA LEU A 40 -37.05 4.51 24.16
C LEU A 40 -35.71 5.16 24.47
N LYS A 41 -35.28 6.16 23.68
CA LYS A 41 -34.04 6.87 23.99
C LYS A 41 -34.09 7.52 25.37
N ALA A 42 -35.23 8.07 25.79
CA ALA A 42 -35.39 8.64 27.13
C ALA A 42 -35.28 7.57 28.23
N ALA A 43 -35.83 6.37 28.02
CA ALA A 43 -35.87 5.29 29.00
C ALA A 43 -34.57 4.47 29.14
N LEU A 44 -33.66 4.49 28.17
CA LEU A 44 -32.40 3.75 28.23
C LEU A 44 -31.37 4.40 29.17
N ASP A 45 -30.63 3.60 29.94
CA ASP A 45 -29.49 4.08 30.73
C ASP A 45 -28.24 4.30 29.87
N ALA A 46 -28.02 3.42 28.89
CA ALA A 46 -26.93 3.49 27.92
C ALA A 46 -27.42 3.15 26.50
N GLU A 47 -26.87 3.83 25.50
CA GLU A 47 -27.13 3.56 24.08
C GLU A 47 -25.78 3.47 23.35
N TYR A 48 -25.57 2.39 22.60
CA TYR A 48 -24.40 2.18 21.76
C TYR A 48 -24.80 2.00 20.30
N ALA A 49 -24.07 2.66 19.41
CA ALA A 49 -24.18 2.49 17.97
C ALA A 49 -23.06 1.57 17.48
N VAL A 50 -23.44 0.50 16.79
CA VAL A 50 -22.51 -0.40 16.10
C VAL A 50 -22.52 -0.05 14.63
N VAL A 51 -21.38 0.43 14.12
CA VAL A 51 -21.20 0.84 12.73
C VAL A 51 -20.13 -0.03 12.09
N LYS A 52 -20.50 -0.71 11.01
CA LYS A 52 -19.55 -1.42 10.15
C LYS A 52 -19.07 -0.48 9.04
N ALA A 53 -17.76 -0.38 8.86
CA ALA A 53 -17.09 0.29 7.75
C ALA A 53 -16.01 -0.64 7.19
N GLU A 54 -16.20 -1.10 5.95
CA GLU A 54 -15.31 -2.10 5.32
C GLU A 54 -15.16 -3.35 6.22
N ASP A 55 -13.93 -3.63 6.68
CA ASP A 55 -13.61 -4.74 7.58
C ASP A 55 -13.47 -4.34 9.05
N GLU A 56 -13.72 -3.07 9.39
CA GLU A 56 -13.77 -2.56 10.75
C GLU A 56 -15.20 -2.48 11.28
N ILE A 57 -15.37 -2.85 12.55
CA ILE A 57 -16.57 -2.60 13.34
C ILE A 57 -16.23 -1.60 14.43
N LYS A 58 -16.96 -0.50 14.47
CA LYS A 58 -16.85 0.52 15.50
C LYS A 58 -18.08 0.48 16.40
N ILE A 59 -17.85 0.48 17.71
CA ILE A 59 -18.88 0.67 18.74
C ILE A 59 -18.65 2.04 19.36
N THR A 60 -19.64 2.92 19.20
CA THR A 60 -19.61 4.30 19.72
C THR A 60 -20.78 4.51 20.68
N THR A 61 -20.51 5.13 21.82
CA THR A 61 -21.55 5.54 22.78
C THR A 61 -22.39 6.68 22.21
N LYS A 62 -23.72 6.57 22.31
CA LYS A 62 -24.70 7.59 21.87
C LYS A 62 -25.49 8.21 23.02
N LYS A 63 -25.51 7.53 24.17
CA LYS A 63 -26.09 8.02 25.42
C LYS A 63 -25.41 7.28 26.57
N MET A 64 -25.05 8.04 27.61
CA MET A 64 -24.74 7.51 28.93
C MET A 64 -25.42 8.39 29.97
N LYS A 65 -26.09 7.79 30.95
CA LYS A 65 -26.85 8.53 31.96
C LYS A 65 -26.05 8.77 33.23
N ASP A 66 -25.66 7.68 33.90
CA ASP A 66 -25.12 7.70 35.27
C ASP A 66 -23.59 7.47 35.31
N ALA A 67 -22.89 7.61 34.17
CA ALA A 67 -21.45 7.43 34.04
C ALA A 67 -20.88 8.29 32.90
N ASP A 68 -19.55 8.43 32.87
CA ASP A 68 -18.84 9.03 31.73
C ASP A 68 -19.01 8.18 30.47
N GLU A 69 -19.03 8.83 29.30
CA GLU A 69 -19.10 8.12 28.03
C GLU A 69 -17.79 7.34 27.80
N PRO A 70 -17.85 6.00 27.63
CA PRO A 70 -16.65 5.22 27.36
C PRO A 70 -16.13 5.50 25.96
N ASP A 71 -14.81 5.36 25.81
CA ASP A 71 -14.10 5.49 24.54
C ASP A 71 -14.63 4.54 23.47
N GLU A 72 -14.45 4.93 22.20
CA GLU A 72 -14.84 4.11 21.06
C GLU A 72 -14.07 2.79 21.02
N ILE A 73 -14.80 1.68 20.92
CA ILE A 73 -14.22 0.35 20.79
C ILE A 73 -14.23 -0.04 19.32
N ASN A 74 -13.08 -0.48 18.81
CA ASN A 74 -12.94 -0.88 17.42
C ASN A 74 -12.55 -2.36 17.35
N PHE A 75 -13.11 -3.05 16.37
CA PHE A 75 -12.83 -4.44 16.06
C PHE A 75 -12.54 -4.59 14.57
N GLN A 76 -11.81 -5.63 14.21
CA GLN A 76 -11.67 -6.11 12.84
C GLN A 76 -12.16 -7.56 12.75
N PHE A 77 -12.57 -7.99 11.56
CA PHE A 77 -12.86 -9.39 11.32
C PHE A 77 -11.58 -10.21 11.18
N GLY A 78 -11.50 -11.32 11.91
CA GLY A 78 -10.44 -12.32 11.77
C GLY A 78 -11.01 -13.66 11.33
N ALA A 79 -10.36 -14.33 10.40
CA ALA A 79 -10.69 -15.70 10.03
C ALA A 79 -10.03 -16.69 10.99
N VAL A 80 -10.81 -17.64 11.52
CA VAL A 80 -10.33 -18.72 12.39
C VAL A 80 -10.63 -20.05 11.70
N ARG A 81 -9.58 -20.85 11.46
CA ARG A 81 -9.74 -22.16 10.85
C ARG A 81 -10.50 -23.10 11.78
N LEU A 82 -11.53 -23.75 11.25
CA LEU A 82 -12.31 -24.77 11.95
C LEU A 82 -11.58 -26.12 11.93
N PRO A 83 -11.79 -26.99 12.94
CA PRO A 83 -11.07 -28.26 13.05
C PRO A 83 -11.61 -29.35 12.11
N PHE A 84 -12.35 -28.98 11.06
CA PHE A 84 -12.93 -29.90 10.08
C PHE A 84 -12.86 -29.29 8.68
N ASN A 85 -12.88 -30.18 7.70
CA ASN A 85 -13.00 -29.83 6.29
C ASN A 85 -14.45 -30.10 5.84
N ASP A 86 -14.86 -29.52 4.72
CA ASP A 86 -16.15 -29.83 4.09
C ASP A 86 -16.12 -31.16 3.33
N GLU A 87 -17.24 -31.46 2.64
CA GLU A 87 -17.42 -32.70 1.87
C GLU A 87 -16.43 -32.84 0.70
N ASP A 88 -15.89 -31.73 0.20
CA ASP A 88 -14.90 -31.68 -0.88
C ASP A 88 -13.46 -31.73 -0.34
N GLY A 89 -13.29 -31.72 0.98
CA GLY A 89 -11.99 -31.75 1.65
C GLY A 89 -11.36 -30.37 1.82
N GLU A 90 -12.08 -29.28 1.59
CA GLU A 90 -11.59 -27.91 1.74
C GLU A 90 -11.67 -27.42 3.19
N ALA A 91 -10.66 -26.65 3.59
CA ALA A 91 -10.57 -26.15 4.96
C ALA A 91 -11.61 -25.06 5.22
N GLN A 92 -12.41 -25.25 6.27
CA GLN A 92 -13.46 -24.29 6.64
C GLN A 92 -12.95 -23.24 7.64
N TYR A 93 -13.44 -22.01 7.52
CA TYR A 93 -13.06 -20.89 8.38
C TYR A 93 -14.32 -20.23 8.97
N SER A 94 -14.25 -19.87 10.24
CA SER A 94 -15.22 -19.02 10.92
C SER A 94 -14.71 -17.59 11.03
N CYS A 95 -15.60 -16.65 11.32
CA CYS A 95 -15.28 -15.24 11.46
C CYS A 95 -15.41 -14.83 12.93
N VAL A 96 -14.38 -14.20 13.48
CA VAL A 96 -14.34 -13.68 14.86
C VAL A 96 -14.04 -12.20 14.87
N LEU A 97 -14.46 -11.51 15.92
CA LEU A 97 -14.07 -10.12 16.16
C LEU A 97 -12.74 -10.09 16.90
N GLN A 98 -11.77 -9.40 16.33
CA GLN A 98 -10.48 -9.11 16.98
C GLN A 98 -10.46 -7.66 17.42
N TYR A 99 -10.14 -7.40 18.68
CA TYR A 99 -10.04 -6.05 19.22
C TYR A 99 -8.92 -5.28 18.49
N LEU A 100 -9.25 -4.11 17.97
CA LEU A 100 -8.33 -3.22 17.30
C LEU A 100 -7.99 -2.04 18.22
N ASP A 101 -6.81 -2.11 18.82
CA ASP A 101 -6.24 -0.97 19.53
C ASP A 101 -5.74 0.05 18.49
N LYS A 102 -6.57 1.05 18.19
CA LYS A 102 -6.22 2.11 17.23
C LYS A 102 -4.94 2.84 17.64
N ALA A 103 -4.66 3.02 18.93
CA ALA A 103 -3.44 3.70 19.38
C ALA A 103 -2.17 2.90 19.00
N ASN A 104 -2.22 1.57 19.03
CA ASN A 104 -1.13 0.72 18.57
C ASN A 104 -1.10 0.58 17.04
N ALA A 105 -2.26 0.49 16.38
CA ALA A 105 -2.33 0.42 14.91
C ALA A 105 -1.73 1.66 14.23
N PHE A 106 -1.89 2.86 14.82
CA PHE A 106 -1.24 4.08 14.33
C PHE A 106 0.28 4.09 14.51
N LYS A 107 0.81 3.46 15.57
CA LYS A 107 2.26 3.33 15.79
C LYS A 107 2.89 2.39 14.76
N VAL A 108 2.29 1.22 14.55
CA VAL A 108 2.75 0.22 13.57
C VAL A 108 2.73 0.81 12.16
N LYS A 109 1.64 1.45 11.73
CA LYS A 109 1.56 2.10 10.41
C LYS A 109 2.59 3.24 10.22
N ARG A 110 3.01 3.91 11.30
CA ARG A 110 4.04 4.96 11.25
C ARG A 110 5.44 4.36 11.13
N GLU A 111 5.72 3.27 11.82
CA GLU A 111 7.00 2.56 11.76
C GLU A 111 7.19 1.90 10.39
N GLU A 112 6.17 1.17 9.90
CA GLU A 112 6.18 0.56 8.56
C GLU A 112 6.38 1.60 7.45
N ASN A 113 5.67 2.74 7.51
CA ASN A 113 5.89 3.84 6.56
C ASN A 113 7.30 4.42 6.67
N ARG A 114 7.85 4.54 7.88
CA ARG A 114 9.19 5.09 8.09
C ARG A 114 10.27 4.17 7.52
N ASP A 115 10.13 2.87 7.71
CA ASP A 115 11.05 1.88 7.15
C ASP A 115 10.95 1.81 5.63
N HIS A 116 9.74 1.86 5.07
CA HIS A 116 9.54 1.91 3.62
C HIS A 116 10.14 3.20 2.99
N ILE A 117 9.97 4.36 3.65
CA ILE A 117 10.59 5.62 3.22
C ILE A 117 12.12 5.54 3.31
N ARG A 118 12.65 4.91 4.36
CA ARG A 118 14.10 4.74 4.56
C ARG A 118 14.71 3.82 3.52
N GLU A 119 14.04 2.72 3.20
CA GLU A 119 14.46 1.78 2.16
C GLU A 119 14.38 2.42 0.77
N GLN A 120 13.29 3.13 0.45
CA GLN A 120 13.20 3.90 -0.78
C GLN A 120 14.26 5.00 -0.88
N GLY A 121 14.57 5.69 0.23
CA GLY A 121 15.65 6.67 0.27
C GLY A 121 17.02 6.05 0.02
N ARG A 122 17.27 4.84 0.53
CA ARG A 122 18.51 4.09 0.30
C ARG A 122 18.64 3.65 -1.16
N LEU A 123 17.58 3.06 -1.72
CA LEU A 123 17.51 2.68 -3.14
C LEU A 123 17.68 3.89 -4.06
N GLN A 124 17.05 5.02 -3.73
CA GLN A 124 17.23 6.27 -4.47
C GLN A 124 18.66 6.80 -4.40
N ALA A 125 19.34 6.68 -3.25
CA ALA A 125 20.74 7.07 -3.11
C ALA A 125 21.68 6.15 -3.92
N GLU A 126 21.43 4.84 -3.92
CA GLU A 126 22.23 3.85 -4.67
C GLU A 126 22.13 4.05 -6.20
N ILE A 127 20.95 4.47 -6.69
CA ILE A 127 20.65 4.70 -8.12
C ILE A 127 21.03 6.14 -8.56
N ARG A 128 21.34 7.05 -7.62
CA ARG A 128 21.69 8.44 -7.93
C ARG A 128 23.01 8.52 -8.69
N ILE A 129 22.94 9.03 -9.93
CA ILE A 129 24.09 9.32 -10.78
C ILE A 129 24.07 10.78 -11.24
N GLY A 130 25.23 11.30 -11.64
CA GLY A 130 25.32 12.68 -12.13
C GLY A 130 24.70 12.86 -13.51
N GLU A 131 24.30 14.09 -13.86
CA GLU A 131 23.67 14.42 -15.16
C GLU A 131 24.49 13.92 -16.38
N LYS A 132 25.82 14.04 -16.33
CA LYS A 132 26.69 13.55 -17.41
C LYS A 132 26.65 12.02 -17.54
N GLN A 133 26.62 11.30 -16.42
CA GLN A 133 26.54 9.84 -16.40
C GLN A 133 25.20 9.35 -16.94
N LYS A 134 24.12 10.03 -16.56
CA LYS A 134 22.76 9.78 -17.07
C LYS A 134 22.68 9.94 -18.58
N ARG A 135 23.27 11.02 -19.11
CA ARG A 135 23.33 11.23 -20.56
C ARG A 135 24.12 10.15 -21.30
N VAL A 136 25.21 9.61 -20.74
CA VAL A 136 25.93 8.47 -21.35
C VAL A 136 25.01 7.25 -21.50
N ILE A 137 24.26 6.92 -20.44
CA ILE A 137 23.31 5.80 -20.47
C ILE A 137 22.22 6.05 -21.52
N GLN A 138 21.68 7.27 -21.60
CA GLN A 138 20.66 7.63 -22.60
C GLN A 138 21.18 7.53 -24.04
N THR A 139 22.39 8.03 -24.30
CA THR A 139 23.02 7.91 -25.62
C THR A 139 23.22 6.44 -25.99
N LEU A 140 23.65 5.59 -25.04
CA LEU A 140 23.81 4.15 -25.30
C LEU A 140 22.47 3.48 -25.59
N GLU A 141 21.40 3.81 -24.87
CA GLU A 141 20.07 3.27 -25.12
C GLU A 141 19.56 3.65 -26.52
N ASN A 142 19.75 4.91 -26.91
CA ASN A 142 19.38 5.39 -28.24
C ASN A 142 20.12 4.61 -29.34
N LEU A 143 21.44 4.41 -29.19
CA LEU A 143 22.24 3.61 -30.12
C LEU A 143 21.76 2.16 -30.19
N ILE A 144 21.42 1.54 -29.06
CA ILE A 144 20.89 0.18 -29.01
C ILE A 144 19.53 0.11 -29.73
N SER A 145 18.66 1.10 -29.54
CA SER A 145 17.35 1.17 -30.19
C SER A 145 17.46 1.32 -31.72
N GLU A 146 18.37 2.17 -32.19
CA GLU A 146 18.67 2.34 -33.61
C GLU A 146 19.23 1.06 -34.24
N ALA A 147 20.16 0.38 -33.54
CA ALA A 147 20.72 -0.89 -33.98
C ALA A 147 19.65 -2.00 -34.07
N LYS A 148 18.78 -2.10 -33.06
CA LYS A 148 17.63 -3.03 -33.07
C LYS A 148 16.72 -2.79 -34.27
N THR A 149 16.37 -1.54 -34.53
CA THR A 149 15.49 -1.16 -35.66
C THR A 149 16.11 -1.55 -37.00
N THR A 150 17.42 -1.34 -37.16
CA THR A 150 18.17 -1.69 -38.38
C THR A 150 18.24 -3.21 -38.59
N LEU A 151 18.40 -3.98 -37.50
CA LEU A 151 18.40 -5.44 -37.56
C LEU A 151 17.04 -6.01 -37.95
N VAL A 152 15.95 -5.47 -37.40
CA VAL A 152 14.59 -5.88 -37.79
C VAL A 152 14.33 -5.62 -39.27
N ARG A 153 14.72 -4.45 -39.79
CA ARG A 153 14.58 -4.11 -41.22
C ARG A 153 15.37 -5.04 -42.14
N SER A 154 16.47 -5.60 -41.65
CA SER A 154 17.29 -6.57 -42.39
C SER A 154 16.90 -8.04 -42.13
N GLY A 155 15.77 -8.28 -41.44
CA GLY A 155 15.25 -9.62 -41.14
C GLY A 155 16.06 -10.39 -40.07
N ARG A 156 16.87 -9.70 -39.28
CA ARG A 156 17.70 -10.29 -38.21
C ARG A 156 17.09 -10.03 -36.82
N SER A 157 17.46 -10.89 -35.86
CA SER A 157 16.97 -10.77 -34.48
C SER A 157 17.47 -9.48 -33.80
N PRO A 158 16.59 -8.71 -33.13
CA PRO A 158 16.97 -7.53 -32.35
C PRO A 158 17.93 -7.83 -31.19
N ALA A 159 17.96 -9.07 -30.69
CA ALA A 159 18.82 -9.48 -29.58
C ALA A 159 20.32 -9.44 -29.94
N LEU A 160 20.64 -9.39 -31.24
CA LEU A 160 22.02 -9.30 -31.74
C LEU A 160 22.56 -7.86 -31.76
N ALA A 161 21.78 -6.86 -31.33
CA ALA A 161 22.22 -5.48 -31.28
C ALA A 161 23.35 -5.33 -30.25
N LYS A 162 24.57 -5.12 -30.74
CA LYS A 162 25.75 -4.83 -29.92
C LYS A 162 26.37 -3.52 -30.34
N ILE A 163 26.70 -2.68 -29.37
CA ILE A 163 27.33 -1.37 -29.59
C ILE A 163 28.77 -1.47 -29.11
N GLU A 164 29.70 -1.07 -29.97
CA GLU A 164 31.11 -0.97 -29.58
C GLU A 164 31.34 0.23 -28.66
N THR A 165 32.25 0.08 -27.70
CA THR A 165 32.63 1.17 -26.79
C THR A 165 33.13 2.41 -27.55
N LYS A 166 33.78 2.20 -28.70
CA LYS A 166 34.23 3.29 -29.59
C LYS A 166 33.05 4.10 -30.16
N ASN A 167 32.01 3.42 -30.62
CA ASN A 167 30.83 4.08 -31.20
C ASN A 167 30.08 4.90 -30.16
N LEU A 168 29.95 4.37 -28.94
CA LEU A 168 29.37 5.13 -27.82
C LEU A 168 30.20 6.39 -27.51
N ARG A 169 31.53 6.25 -27.43
CA ARG A 169 32.43 7.38 -27.17
C ARG A 169 32.29 8.48 -28.22
N GLU A 170 32.26 8.11 -29.50
CA GLU A 170 32.09 9.06 -30.60
C GLU A 170 30.72 9.75 -30.57
N ALA A 171 29.65 9.01 -30.26
CA ALA A 171 28.31 9.58 -30.12
C ALA A 171 28.23 10.58 -28.96
N CYS A 172 28.78 10.24 -27.79
CA CYS A 172 28.81 11.14 -26.64
C CYS A 172 29.62 12.43 -26.92
N PHE A 173 30.70 12.34 -27.69
CA PHE A 173 31.48 13.52 -28.10
C PHE A 173 30.74 14.37 -29.12
N ARG A 174 30.01 13.75 -30.05
CA ARG A 174 29.19 14.45 -31.04
C ARG A 174 28.06 15.25 -30.40
N GLU A 175 27.44 14.71 -29.34
CA GLU A 175 26.44 15.43 -28.55
C GLU A 175 27.03 16.55 -27.65
N GLY A 176 28.36 16.62 -27.52
CA GLY A 176 29.05 17.75 -26.88
C GLY A 176 28.96 17.84 -25.35
N PHE A 177 28.40 16.84 -24.66
CA PHE A 177 28.21 16.89 -23.20
C PHE A 177 29.36 16.32 -22.37
N ILE A 178 30.23 15.54 -23.00
CA ILE A 178 31.44 14.98 -22.42
C ILE A 178 32.63 15.22 -23.36
N THR A 179 33.77 15.54 -22.78
CA THR A 179 35.05 15.72 -23.48
C THR A 179 35.95 14.50 -23.28
N SER A 180 36.98 14.35 -24.12
CA SER A 180 37.97 13.27 -24.01
C SER A 180 38.62 13.16 -22.64
N LYS A 181 38.89 14.30 -21.98
CA LYS A 181 39.48 14.36 -20.63
C LYS A 181 38.58 13.79 -19.53
N ASN A 182 37.26 13.85 -19.72
CA ASN A 182 36.28 13.43 -18.71
C ASN A 182 35.64 12.07 -19.03
N TRP A 183 35.92 11.49 -20.21
CA TRP A 183 35.35 10.23 -20.67
C TRP A 183 35.64 9.10 -19.69
N SER A 184 36.92 8.75 -19.49
CA SER A 184 37.33 7.62 -18.65
C SER A 184 36.72 7.73 -17.26
N ARG A 185 36.91 8.86 -16.57
CA ARG A 185 36.32 9.10 -15.25
C ARG A 185 34.80 8.88 -15.19
N THR A 186 34.07 9.27 -16.23
CA THR A 186 32.60 9.14 -16.26
C THR A 186 32.18 7.70 -16.57
N THR A 187 32.89 7.02 -17.48
CA THR A 187 32.59 5.64 -17.88
C THR A 187 33.04 4.65 -16.83
N ASP A 188 34.25 4.80 -16.30
CA ASP A 188 34.80 3.96 -15.23
C ASP A 188 33.89 3.99 -14.00
N ALA A 189 33.41 5.17 -13.59
CA ALA A 189 32.47 5.30 -12.49
C ALA A 189 31.08 4.67 -12.75
N LEU A 190 30.67 4.53 -14.02
CA LEU A 190 29.45 3.81 -14.38
C LEU A 190 29.65 2.29 -14.37
N ILE A 191 30.85 1.82 -14.70
CA ILE A 191 31.21 0.40 -14.72
C ILE A 191 31.45 -0.09 -13.28
N GLU A 192 32.23 0.64 -12.48
CA GLU A 192 32.50 0.33 -11.06
C GLU A 192 31.21 0.24 -10.22
N ARG A 193 30.20 1.04 -10.58
CA ARG A 193 28.88 1.02 -9.91
C ARG A 193 27.88 0.09 -10.58
N GLU A 194 28.32 -0.70 -11.56
CA GLU A 194 27.55 -1.73 -12.26
C GLU A 194 26.35 -1.20 -13.05
N PHE A 195 26.37 0.05 -13.52
CA PHE A 195 25.34 0.59 -14.42
C PHE A 195 25.59 0.21 -15.89
N LEU A 196 26.86 -0.02 -16.25
CA LEU A 196 27.29 -0.46 -17.57
C LEU A 196 28.14 -1.73 -17.41
N THR A 197 28.02 -2.64 -18.37
CA THR A 197 28.85 -3.83 -18.48
C THR A 197 29.64 -3.79 -19.78
N ILE A 198 30.92 -4.18 -19.71
CA ILE A 198 31.81 -4.25 -20.88
C ILE A 198 32.14 -5.71 -21.16
N ASP A 199 31.76 -6.15 -22.35
CA ASP A 199 32.15 -7.42 -22.96
C ASP A 199 32.99 -7.09 -24.20
N ALA A 200 34.26 -6.74 -23.99
CA ALA A 200 35.11 -6.12 -25.01
C ALA A 200 35.07 -6.89 -26.37
N PRO A 201 34.81 -6.19 -27.50
CA PRO A 201 34.80 -4.73 -27.69
C PRO A 201 33.43 -4.03 -27.43
N PHE A 202 32.43 -4.75 -26.93
CA PHE A 202 31.06 -4.27 -26.81
C PHE A 202 30.73 -3.73 -25.41
N ILE A 203 29.78 -2.81 -25.36
CA ILE A 203 29.24 -2.24 -24.13
C ILE A 203 27.72 -2.41 -24.09
N SER A 204 27.19 -2.72 -22.91
CA SER A 204 25.76 -2.86 -22.68
C SER A 204 25.31 -2.23 -21.36
N ILE A 205 24.00 -1.97 -21.26
CA ILE A 205 23.37 -1.37 -20.08
C ILE A 205 22.94 -2.51 -19.16
N SER A 206 23.33 -2.46 -17.89
CA SER A 206 22.90 -3.45 -16.89
C SER A 206 21.44 -3.21 -16.47
N GLU A 207 20.87 -4.13 -15.69
CA GLU A 207 19.53 -3.94 -15.09
C GLU A 207 19.47 -2.65 -14.24
N LYS A 208 20.52 -2.40 -13.47
CA LYS A 208 20.66 -1.18 -12.66
C LYS A 208 20.76 0.09 -13.53
N GLY A 209 21.41 0.01 -14.69
CA GLY A 209 21.45 1.07 -15.70
C GLY A 209 20.07 1.41 -16.26
N HIS A 210 19.25 0.40 -16.58
CA HIS A 210 17.89 0.61 -17.07
C HIS A 210 16.96 1.23 -16.01
N GLN A 211 17.13 0.89 -14.73
CA GLN A 211 16.37 1.50 -13.64
C GLN A 211 16.58 3.03 -13.53
N VAL A 212 17.73 3.54 -13.99
CA VAL A 212 17.98 4.99 -14.04
C VAL A 212 17.16 5.67 -15.14
N ILE A 213 16.99 5.01 -16.29
CA ILE A 213 16.29 5.55 -17.47
C ILE A 213 14.77 5.57 -17.25
N ILE A 214 14.20 4.47 -16.74
CA ILE A 214 12.75 4.30 -16.55
C ILE A 214 12.17 5.42 -15.67
N ARG A 215 12.94 5.93 -14.71
CA ARG A 215 12.52 7.03 -13.81
C ARG A 215 12.53 8.43 -14.46
N VAL A 216 13.09 8.60 -15.65
CA VAL A 216 13.15 9.90 -16.35
C VAL A 216 11.89 10.16 -17.18
N GLY A 217 11.23 9.09 -17.65
CA GLY A 217 10.02 9.19 -18.47
C GLY A 217 8.71 9.38 -17.70
N CYS A 218 8.76 9.49 -16.35
CA CYS A 218 7.59 9.63 -15.48
C CYS A 218 7.51 10.99 -14.75
N LEU A 219 8.23 12.01 -15.22
CA LEU A 219 8.05 13.41 -14.80
C LEU A 219 7.38 14.23 -15.90
#